data_AF-A0A1F8WKX2-F1
#
_entry.id   AF-A0A1F8WKX2-F1
#
_cell.length_a   1.000
_cell.length_b   1.000
_cell.length_c   1.000
_cell.angle_alpha   90.00
_cell.angle_beta   90.00
_cell.angle_gamma   90.00
#
_symmetry.space_group_name_H-M   'P 1'
#
loop_
_entity.id
_entity.type
_entity.pdbx_description
1 polymer ?
#
loop_
_entity_poly.entity_id
_entity_poly.type
_entity_poly.pdbx_seq_one_letter_code
_entity_poly.pdbx_strand_id
1 'polypeptide(L)'
;MKFKDLSPEAVAELLNFLADHEEFESLKNLKGIFTREEVAGILKEVSVQIRTQASEEEPVQKPDYSEQSLSPKAMSLISSLSPREEMLLFKSFKLI
;
A
#
# COMPACT_ATOMS: atom_id res chain seq x y z
N MET A 1 -14.59 16.45 -1.03
CA MET A 1 -13.91 15.17 -1.31
C MET A 1 -12.45 15.35 -0.91
N LYS A 2 -11.90 14.48 -0.05
CA LYS A 2 -10.49 14.54 0.35
C LYS A 2 -9.71 13.46 -0.39
N PHE A 3 -8.43 13.68 -0.63
CA PHE A 3 -7.56 12.75 -1.36
C PHE A 3 -7.55 11.33 -0.76
N LYS A 4 -7.64 11.25 0.57
CA LYS A 4 -7.77 10.00 1.34
C LYS A 4 -9.05 9.20 1.11
N ASP A 5 -10.04 9.81 0.44
CA ASP A 5 -11.33 9.16 0.16
C ASP A 5 -11.32 8.48 -1.23
N LEU A 6 -10.22 8.60 -2.00
CA LEU A 6 -10.05 7.97 -3.31
C LEU A 6 -9.56 6.53 -3.15
N SER A 7 -9.99 5.64 -4.05
CA SER A 7 -9.42 4.29 -4.13
C SER A 7 -7.94 4.35 -4.55
N PRO A 8 -7.12 3.36 -4.14
CA PRO A 8 -5.72 3.26 -4.58
C PRO A 8 -5.56 3.35 -6.11
N GLU A 9 -6.45 2.69 -6.86
CA GLU A 9 -6.50 2.76 -8.33
C GLU A 9 -6.72 4.18 -8.85
N ALA A 10 -7.67 4.91 -8.27
CA ALA A 10 -7.98 6.29 -8.68
C ALA A 10 -6.82 7.24 -8.34
N VAL A 11 -6.13 7.02 -7.21
CA VAL A 11 -4.92 7.78 -6.86
C VAL A 11 -3.80 7.49 -7.85
N ALA A 12 -3.56 6.21 -8.19
CA ALA A 12 -2.52 5.84 -9.15
C ALA A 12 -2.78 6.39 -10.56
N GLU A 13 -4.04 6.36 -11.02
CA GLU A 13 -4.46 7.01 -12.28
C GLU A 13 -4.20 8.52 -12.24
N LEU A 14 -4.58 9.19 -11.16
CA LEU A 14 -4.38 10.63 -11.01
C LEU A 14 -2.89 11.00 -11.05
N LEU A 15 -2.03 10.23 -10.37
CA LEU A 15 -0.58 10.46 -10.39
C LEU A 15 0.00 10.26 -11.80
N ASN A 16 -0.45 9.25 -12.54
CA ASN A 16 -0.03 9.04 -13.93
C ASN A 16 -0.50 10.19 -14.84
N PHE A 17 -1.75 10.62 -14.70
CA PHE A 17 -2.29 11.75 -15.45
C PHE A 17 -1.45 13.02 -15.22
N LEU A 18 -1.12 13.32 -13.96
CA LEU A 18 -0.28 14.47 -13.63
C LEU A 18 1.13 14.32 -14.23
N ALA A 19 1.73 13.13 -14.16
CA ALA A 19 3.04 12.87 -14.74
C ALA A 19 3.10 13.09 -16.27
N ASP A 20 2.00 12.77 -16.97
CA ASP A 20 1.93 12.89 -18.43
C ASP A 20 1.57 14.31 -18.88
N HIS A 21 0.70 15.01 -18.17
CA HIS A 21 0.08 16.24 -18.66
C HIS A 21 0.45 17.51 -17.91
N GLU A 22 1.02 17.42 -16.71
CA GLU A 22 1.35 18.62 -15.93
C GLU A 22 2.73 19.17 -16.32
N GLU A 23 2.82 20.49 -16.44
CA GLU A 23 4.06 21.23 -16.75
C GLU A 23 4.88 21.55 -15.48
N PHE A 24 4.28 21.39 -14.30
CA PHE A 24 4.86 21.67 -12.99
C PHE A 24 5.54 23.04 -12.90
N GLU A 25 4.83 24.12 -13.24
CA GLU A 25 5.41 25.48 -13.26
C GLU A 25 6.07 25.90 -11.94
N SER A 26 5.61 25.34 -10.81
CA SER A 26 6.21 25.54 -9.49
C SER A 26 7.68 25.08 -9.40
N LEU A 27 8.15 24.21 -10.29
CA LEU A 27 9.56 23.80 -10.35
C LEU A 27 10.49 24.97 -10.71
N LYS A 28 9.97 26.00 -11.39
CA LYS A 28 10.72 27.25 -11.66
C LYS A 28 11.22 27.89 -10.36
N ASN A 29 10.47 27.74 -9.26
CA ASN A 29 10.83 28.27 -7.94
C ASN A 29 11.88 27.42 -7.20
N LEU A 30 12.10 26.18 -7.65
CA LEU A 30 13.05 25.24 -7.05
C LEU A 30 14.45 25.35 -7.64
N LYS A 31 14.76 26.38 -8.44
CA LYS A 31 16.11 26.67 -8.98
C LYS A 31 16.80 25.46 -9.65
N GLY A 32 16.03 24.58 -10.29
CA GLY A 32 16.58 23.42 -11.00
C GLY A 32 17.04 22.27 -10.09
N ILE A 33 16.57 22.20 -8.84
CA ILE A 33 16.81 21.01 -7.97
C ILE A 33 16.20 19.76 -8.60
N PHE A 34 15.05 19.90 -9.26
CA PHE A 34 14.39 18.82 -10.00
C PHE A 34 13.94 19.32 -11.38
N THR A 35 14.08 18.44 -12.36
CA THR A 35 13.55 18.58 -13.72
C THR A 35 12.09 18.10 -13.78
N ARG A 36 11.38 18.49 -14.84
CA ARG A 36 10.00 18.03 -15.11
C ARG A 36 9.97 16.51 -15.24
N GLU A 37 10.95 15.95 -15.93
CA GLU A 37 11.09 14.53 -16.20
C GLU A 37 11.33 13.73 -14.93
N GLU A 38 12.18 14.22 -14.01
CA GLU A 38 12.42 13.57 -12.71
C GLU A 38 11.15 13.52 -11.86
N VAL A 39 10.39 14.63 -11.81
CA VAL A 39 9.13 14.67 -11.05
C VAL A 39 8.08 13.75 -11.68
N ALA A 40 7.94 13.77 -13.00
CA ALA A 40 7.07 12.85 -13.71
C ALA A 40 7.46 11.38 -13.46
N GLY A 41 8.77 11.08 -13.47
CA GLY A 41 9.31 9.76 -13.15
C GLY A 41 8.94 9.31 -11.74
N ILE A 42 9.13 10.18 -10.74
CA ILE A 42 8.77 9.90 -9.34
C ILE A 42 7.26 9.64 -9.21
N LEU A 43 6.42 10.46 -9.83
CA LEU A 43 4.97 10.27 -9.78
C LEU A 43 4.54 8.92 -10.38
N LYS A 44 5.16 8.51 -11.49
CA LYS A 44 4.93 7.19 -12.09
C LYS A 44 5.40 6.06 -11.18
N GLU A 45 6.58 6.17 -10.59
CA GLU A 45 7.10 5.18 -9.63
C GLU A 45 6.16 5.01 -8.42
N VAL A 46 5.72 6.12 -7.84
CA VAL A 46 4.76 6.10 -6.72
C VAL A 46 3.43 5.47 -7.15
N SER A 47 2.94 5.75 -8.36
CA SER A 47 1.71 5.13 -8.87
C SER A 47 1.81 3.59 -8.94
N VAL A 48 2.97 3.07 -9.35
CA VAL A 48 3.24 1.63 -9.43
C VAL A 48 3.31 1.02 -8.04
N GLN A 49 3.96 1.70 -7.09
CA GLN A 49 4.02 1.24 -5.69
C GLN A 49 2.62 1.17 -5.06
N ILE A 50 1.77 2.17 -5.30
CA ILE A 50 0.39 2.18 -4.79
C ILE A 50 -0.40 0.99 -5.34
N ARG A 51 -0.30 0.71 -6.65
CA ARG A 51 -0.97 -0.46 -7.25
C ARG A 51 -0.44 -1.79 -6.72
N THR A 52 0.88 -1.88 -6.55
CA THR A 52 1.53 -3.07 -5.98
C THR A 52 1.06 -3.31 -4.55
N GLN A 53 1.04 -2.27 -3.72
CA GLN A 53 0.57 -2.36 -2.34
C GLN A 53 -0.91 -2.71 -2.27
N ALA A 54 -1.75 -2.09 -3.11
CA ALA A 54 -3.17 -2.41 -3.17
C ALA A 54 -3.45 -3.85 -3.65
N SER A 55 -2.59 -4.39 -4.52
CA SER A 55 -2.65 -5.79 -4.97
C SER A 55 -2.13 -6.76 -3.90
N GLU A 56 -1.17 -6.33 -3.07
CA GLU A 56 -0.74 -7.07 -1.88
C GLU A 56 -1.75 -6.99 -0.72
N GLU A 57 -2.63 -5.99 -0.74
CA GLU A 57 -3.80 -5.82 0.13
C GLU A 57 -5.04 -6.54 -0.44
N GLU A 58 -4.87 -7.64 -1.19
CA GLU A 58 -5.98 -8.58 -1.30
C GLU A 58 -6.41 -8.97 0.12
N PRO A 59 -7.73 -9.02 0.42
CA PRO A 59 -8.20 -9.52 1.69
C PRO A 59 -7.75 -10.96 1.76
N VAL A 60 -6.65 -11.22 2.47
CA VAL A 60 -6.29 -12.55 2.94
C VAL A 60 -7.53 -12.98 3.70
N GLN A 61 -8.34 -13.86 3.11
CA GLN A 61 -9.41 -14.53 3.83
C GLN A 61 -8.74 -15.05 5.08
N LYS A 62 -9.14 -14.53 6.25
CA LYS A 62 -8.57 -14.98 7.51
C LYS A 62 -8.63 -16.50 7.49
N PRO A 63 -7.47 -17.20 7.48
CA PRO A 63 -7.46 -18.65 7.59
C PRO A 63 -8.33 -19.06 8.77
N ASP A 64 -9.06 -20.15 8.64
CA ASP A 64 -9.80 -20.67 9.78
C ASP A 64 -8.80 -21.23 10.80
N TYR A 65 -8.67 -20.53 11.93
CA TYR A 65 -7.75 -20.89 13.01
C TYR A 65 -8.43 -21.77 14.07
N SER A 66 -9.67 -22.21 13.86
CA SER A 66 -10.45 -22.96 14.86
C SER A 66 -9.80 -24.27 15.30
N GLU A 67 -8.98 -24.88 14.45
CA GLU A 67 -8.29 -26.14 14.76
C GLU A 67 -7.00 -25.96 15.58
N GLN A 68 -6.56 -24.72 15.82
CA GLN A 68 -5.31 -24.48 16.53
C GLN A 68 -5.50 -24.48 18.05
N SER A 69 -4.72 -25.33 18.73
CA SER A 69 -4.70 -25.45 20.19
C SER A 69 -3.90 -24.33 20.87
N LEU A 70 -4.23 -23.08 20.54
CA LEU A 70 -3.64 -21.91 21.18
C LEU A 70 -4.39 -21.54 22.45
N SER A 71 -3.64 -21.07 23.46
CA SER A 71 -4.27 -20.56 24.68
C SER A 71 -5.15 -19.33 24.38
N PRO A 72 -6.23 -19.08 25.15
CA PRO A 72 -7.09 -17.90 24.96
C PRO A 72 -6.32 -16.57 24.97
N LYS A 73 -5.26 -16.49 25.79
CA LYS A 73 -4.38 -15.32 25.86
C LYS A 73 -3.56 -15.14 24.59
N ALA A 74 -3.06 -16.23 24.00
CA ALA A 74 -2.33 -16.18 22.74
C ALA A 74 -3.25 -15.78 21.58
N MET A 75 -4.45 -16.36 21.49
CA MET A 75 -5.45 -15.97 20.47
C MET A 75 -5.84 -14.50 20.57
N SER A 76 -6.04 -13.99 21.80
CA SER A 76 -6.33 -12.57 22.01
C SER A 76 -5.21 -11.66 21.49
N LEU A 77 -3.94 -12.00 21.72
CA LEU A 77 -2.81 -11.24 21.21
C LEU A 77 -2.73 -11.31 19.68
N ILE A 78 -2.90 -12.49 19.11
CA ILE A 78 -2.84 -12.69 17.66
C ILE A 78 -3.98 -11.95 16.95
N SER A 79 -5.18 -11.92 17.53
CA SER A 79 -6.33 -11.19 16.98
C SER A 79 -6.18 -9.66 16.96
N SER A 80 -5.17 -9.12 17.66
CA SER A 80 -4.82 -7.70 17.61
C SER A 80 -3.87 -7.34 16.46
N LEU A 81 -3.32 -8.35 15.78
CA LEU A 81 -2.47 -8.17 14.61
C LEU A 81 -3.31 -7.88 13.36
N SER A 82 -2.70 -7.24 12.38
CA SER A 82 -3.28 -7.17 11.03
C SER A 82 -3.38 -8.58 10.43
N PRO A 83 -4.31 -8.84 9.48
CA PRO A 83 -4.43 -10.16 8.84
C PRO A 83 -3.13 -10.69 8.22
N ARG A 84 -2.25 -9.80 7.75
CA ARG A 84 -0.94 -10.15 7.19
C ARG A 84 0.05 -10.59 8.27
N GLU A 85 0.14 -9.85 9.36
CA GLU A 85 0.99 -10.21 10.50
C GLU A 85 0.52 -11.52 11.14
N GLU A 86 -0.79 -11.70 11.25
CA GLU A 86 -1.43 -12.94 11.69
C GLU A 86 -1.00 -14.10 10.77
N MET A 87 -1.19 -13.99 9.44
CA MET A 87 -0.77 -14.99 8.47
C MET A 87 0.75 -15.30 8.52
N LEU A 88 1.59 -14.27 8.61
CA LEU A 88 3.05 -14.42 8.67
C LEU A 88 3.49 -15.16 9.93
N LEU A 89 2.85 -14.84 11.06
CA LEU A 89 3.09 -15.52 12.33
C LEU A 89 2.75 -17.00 12.20
N PHE A 90 1.54 -17.34 11.75
CA PHE A 90 1.12 -18.74 11.61
C PHE A 90 2.01 -19.53 10.63
N LYS A 91 2.40 -18.95 9.49
CA LYS A 91 3.37 -19.57 8.56
C LYS A 91 4.75 -19.80 9.20
N SER A 92 5.24 -18.82 9.95
CA SER A 92 6.56 -18.90 10.61
C SER A 92 6.63 -20.03 11.64
N PHE A 93 5.51 -20.31 12.31
CA PHE A 93 5.38 -21.40 13.28
C PHE A 93 4.86 -22.72 12.65
N LYS A 94 4.69 -22.78 11.33
CA LYS A 94 4.16 -23.96 10.59
C LYS A 94 2.81 -24.44 11.11
N LEU A 95 2.00 -23.49 11.55
CA LEU A 95 0.65 -23.74 12.04
C LEU A 95 -0.39 -23.72 10.90
N ILE A 96 0.05 -23.21 9.74
CA ILE A 96 -0.55 -23.32 8.40
C ILE A 96 0.57 -23.42 7.36
#